data_AF-A0A9X0BC34-F1
#
_entry.id   AF-A0A9X0BC34-F1
#
_cell.length_a   1.000
_cell.length_b   1.000
_cell.length_c   1.000
_cell.angle_alpha   90.00
_cell.angle_beta   90.00
_cell.angle_gamma   90.00
#
_symmetry.space_group_name_H-M   'P 1'
#
loop_
_entity.id
_entity.type
_entity.pdbx_description
1 polymer ?
#
loop_
_entity_poly.entity_id
_entity_poly.type
_entity_poly.pdbx_seq_one_letter_code
_entity_poly.pdbx_strand_id
1 'polypeptide(L)'
;MISKIAPVVEPSLLDIYLAWSDAWLLFDDNSKQDSASHTLSLHDLAMLFDEGKIDRLIHYDQLILAISSFKHHMTLGNISFGGSHPPSCDETNLASQTYNPQSKCDCETTDIIKLKKGLPINPRDNICEAISSMKSSMEIVIAHQSEWHSTGLFTIKKLRHAVEELIHANMDIQTTPDTCRGRRTANSITEIRAPDRRPNTKVDGNATIGNQIYPTHEQIKICADAKYFGVMACGAGICDEGLARAVADSCNDILIGDYCEAADAAGLLLLQRVGAGAMAFLKLCNLAGRVTDWQFDNLSAYMIQCRILGHFRDHSRNKLPDGIYGSRMTGLGIHRHIDVAAFHGVMTASLATGQELTENEFMHVVDACVYINDFVDFRGDTMRKQRENVILRGIRGDLCRYLDRMIVQCLDSVIEVIETSEVGALVVMGYCNWAILGAHHKVFEILEGIRKVKNDAACIYNSQLDATRYERLLQALQPYGTLGDQGPRVSKRRVEMDKLYNVYRKEPTSHLAWLADATRDLLQPNVLRKIIDVVHYEWSGDLGAVDYCP
;
A
#
# COMPACT_ATOMS: atom_id res chain seq x y z
N MET A 1 -33.98 -5.25 -46.14
CA MET A 1 -32.84 -4.84 -45.28
C MET A 1 -33.38 -4.64 -43.88
N ILE A 2 -33.16 -5.61 -42.99
CA ILE A 2 -33.47 -5.44 -41.56
C ILE A 2 -32.19 -4.87 -40.94
N SER A 3 -32.23 -3.60 -40.56
CA SER A 3 -31.18 -2.98 -39.75
C SER A 3 -31.15 -3.69 -38.41
N LYS A 4 -30.07 -4.43 -38.14
CA LYS A 4 -29.75 -4.86 -36.78
C LYS A 4 -29.51 -3.60 -35.96
N ILE A 5 -30.48 -3.24 -35.13
CA ILE A 5 -30.31 -2.31 -34.03
C ILE A 5 -29.22 -2.95 -33.16
N ALA A 6 -28.06 -2.30 -33.05
CA ALA A 6 -27.03 -2.73 -32.12
C ALA A 6 -27.64 -2.73 -30.70
N PRO A 7 -27.41 -3.75 -29.87
CA PRO A 7 -27.92 -3.75 -28.51
C PRO A 7 -27.41 -2.51 -27.78
N VAL A 8 -28.31 -1.82 -27.07
CA VAL A 8 -27.92 -0.80 -26.09
C VAL A 8 -27.15 -1.55 -25.01
N VAL A 9 -25.85 -1.29 -24.92
CA VAL A 9 -24.99 -1.84 -23.87
C VAL A 9 -25.32 -1.07 -22.59
N GLU A 10 -25.82 -1.77 -21.58
CA GLU A 10 -26.05 -1.18 -20.26
C GLU A 10 -24.70 -0.73 -19.67
N PRO A 11 -24.64 0.46 -19.04
CA PRO A 11 -23.40 0.96 -18.45
C PRO A 11 -22.93 0.04 -17.33
N SER A 12 -21.63 -0.29 -17.32
CA SER A 12 -21.03 -1.04 -16.23
C SER A 12 -20.90 -0.18 -14.96
N LEU A 13 -20.72 -0.80 -13.80
CA LEU A 13 -20.44 -0.07 -12.57
C LEU A 13 -19.10 0.68 -12.63
N LEU A 14 -18.15 0.20 -13.44
CA LEU A 14 -16.93 0.95 -13.75
C LEU A 14 -17.26 2.26 -14.47
N ASP A 15 -18.12 2.23 -15.50
CA ASP A 15 -18.53 3.45 -16.22
C ASP A 15 -19.18 4.46 -15.28
N ILE A 16 -20.01 3.97 -14.35
CA ILE A 16 -20.70 4.78 -13.35
C ILE A 16 -19.72 5.36 -12.33
N TYR A 17 -18.77 4.57 -11.84
CA TYR A 17 -17.74 5.04 -10.92
C TYR A 17 -16.83 6.11 -11.57
N LEU A 18 -16.43 5.91 -12.83
CA LEU A 18 -15.64 6.88 -13.57
C LEU A 18 -16.41 8.19 -13.75
N ALA A 19 -17.69 8.12 -14.12
CA ALA A 19 -18.55 9.29 -14.21
C ALA A 19 -18.75 10.00 -12.86
N TRP A 20 -18.90 9.24 -11.77
CA TRP A 20 -18.93 9.78 -10.41
C TRP A 20 -17.66 10.53 -10.05
N SER A 21 -16.49 9.92 -10.28
CA SER A 21 -15.20 10.54 -9.97
C SER A 21 -14.99 11.83 -10.76
N ASP A 22 -15.29 11.82 -12.06
CA ASP A 22 -15.22 13.01 -12.91
C ASP A 22 -16.18 14.11 -12.43
N ALA A 23 -17.43 13.77 -12.11
CA ALA A 23 -18.40 14.72 -11.59
C ALA A 23 -17.98 15.29 -10.22
N TRP A 24 -17.43 14.46 -9.33
CA TRP A 24 -16.91 14.88 -8.02
C TRP A 24 -15.77 15.88 -8.15
N LEU A 25 -14.87 15.68 -9.12
CA LEU A 25 -13.76 16.60 -9.41
C LEU A 25 -14.21 17.91 -10.06
N LEU A 26 -15.33 17.91 -10.77
CA LEU A 26 -15.89 19.11 -11.40
C LEU A 26 -16.88 19.87 -10.50
N PHE A 27 -17.34 19.25 -9.42
CA PHE A 27 -18.31 19.86 -8.52
C PHE A 27 -17.72 21.06 -7.77
N ASP A 28 -18.37 22.22 -7.89
CA ASP A 28 -18.01 23.45 -7.18
C ASP A 28 -18.91 23.68 -5.96
N ASP A 29 -18.32 23.51 -4.78
CA ASP A 29 -18.99 23.72 -3.48
C ASP A 29 -19.46 25.17 -3.26
N ASN A 30 -18.90 26.14 -4.00
CA ASN A 30 -19.26 27.56 -3.91
C ASN A 30 -20.34 27.98 -4.92
N SER A 31 -20.70 27.10 -5.85
CA SER A 31 -21.82 27.38 -6.75
C SER A 31 -23.09 27.44 -5.89
N LYS A 32 -23.66 28.64 -5.76
CA LYS A 32 -24.94 28.87 -5.07
C LYS A 32 -26.05 28.20 -5.88
N GLN A 33 -26.15 26.87 -5.82
CA GLN A 33 -27.34 26.18 -6.26
C GLN A 33 -28.41 26.44 -5.20
N ASP A 34 -29.44 27.22 -5.57
CA ASP A 34 -30.66 27.59 -4.82
C ASP A 34 -31.53 26.37 -4.39
N SER A 35 -30.94 25.25 -3.99
CA SER A 35 -31.54 23.92 -4.10
C SER A 35 -31.88 23.23 -2.77
N ALA A 36 -32.15 23.97 -1.70
CA ALA A 36 -32.72 23.36 -0.48
C ALA A 36 -34.04 22.58 -0.75
N SER A 37 -34.69 22.81 -1.91
CA SER A 37 -35.89 22.08 -2.36
C SER A 37 -35.63 20.79 -3.14
N HIS A 38 -34.38 20.42 -3.43
CA HIS A 38 -34.06 19.26 -4.29
C HIS A 38 -33.12 18.22 -3.68
N THR A 39 -32.74 18.34 -2.40
CA THR A 39 -31.91 17.33 -1.72
C THR A 39 -32.64 15.98 -1.61
N LEU A 40 -32.00 14.91 -2.07
CA LEU A 40 -32.48 13.54 -1.89
C LEU A 40 -32.31 13.09 -0.43
N SER A 41 -33.26 12.31 0.09
CA SER A 41 -33.07 11.66 1.39
C SER A 41 -31.94 10.62 1.32
N LEU A 42 -31.36 10.24 2.48
CA LEU A 42 -30.36 9.16 2.52
C LEU A 42 -30.88 7.84 1.95
N HIS A 43 -32.17 7.55 2.17
CA HIS A 43 -32.79 6.36 1.61
C HIS A 43 -32.84 6.43 0.07
N ASP A 44 -33.27 7.57 -0.48
CA ASP A 44 -33.34 7.76 -1.94
C ASP A 44 -31.94 7.74 -2.57
N LEU A 45 -30.94 8.32 -1.89
CA LEU A 45 -29.54 8.24 -2.29
C LEU A 45 -29.03 6.80 -2.34
N ALA A 46 -29.24 6.02 -1.27
CA ALA A 46 -28.87 4.62 -1.25
C ALA A 46 -29.57 3.83 -2.36
N MET A 47 -30.86 4.11 -2.60
CA MET A 47 -31.62 3.47 -3.68
C MET A 47 -31.08 3.79 -5.08
N LEU A 48 -30.44 4.94 -5.30
CA LEU A 48 -29.78 5.21 -6.59
C LEU A 48 -28.58 4.30 -6.84
N PHE A 49 -27.99 3.72 -5.80
CA PHE A 49 -26.85 2.82 -5.90
C PHE A 49 -27.26 1.34 -5.88
N ASP A 50 -28.56 1.04 -5.90
CA ASP A 50 -29.09 -0.32 -6.05
C ASP A 50 -28.92 -0.86 -7.49
N GLU A 51 -28.86 -2.18 -7.69
CA GLU A 51 -28.69 -2.84 -9.00
C GLU A 51 -29.71 -2.38 -10.04
N GLY A 52 -30.97 -2.18 -9.65
CA GLY A 52 -32.02 -1.77 -10.58
C GLY A 52 -32.06 -0.28 -10.94
N LYS A 53 -31.18 0.56 -10.38
CA LYS A 53 -31.25 2.03 -10.53
C LYS A 53 -29.91 2.73 -10.75
N ILE A 54 -28.80 2.02 -10.59
CA ILE A 54 -27.45 2.61 -10.67
C ILE A 54 -27.12 3.15 -12.06
N ASP A 55 -27.72 2.60 -13.11
CA ASP A 55 -27.64 3.08 -14.49
C ASP A 55 -28.08 4.54 -14.63
N ARG A 56 -28.98 5.03 -13.78
CA ARG A 56 -29.42 6.44 -13.76
C ARG A 56 -28.28 7.40 -13.45
N LEU A 57 -27.26 6.95 -12.73
CA LEU A 57 -26.07 7.71 -12.43
C LEU A 57 -25.14 7.85 -13.64
N ILE A 58 -25.48 7.35 -14.83
CA ILE A 58 -24.79 7.77 -16.05
C ILE A 58 -25.22 9.18 -16.49
N HIS A 59 -26.37 9.67 -16.01
CA HIS A 59 -26.89 10.99 -16.35
C HIS A 59 -26.32 12.05 -15.42
N TYR A 60 -25.70 13.08 -16.02
CA TYR A 60 -25.02 14.16 -15.31
C TYR A 60 -25.88 14.83 -14.24
N ASP A 61 -27.15 15.14 -14.53
CA ASP A 61 -28.05 15.80 -13.57
C ASP A 61 -28.30 14.93 -12.32
N GLN A 62 -28.40 13.62 -12.49
CA GLN A 62 -28.58 12.67 -11.38
C GLN A 62 -27.30 12.52 -10.57
N LEU A 63 -26.13 12.48 -11.23
CA LEU A 63 -24.83 12.47 -10.56
C LEU A 63 -24.63 13.69 -9.67
N ILE A 64 -24.85 14.88 -10.24
CA ILE A 64 -24.67 16.15 -9.52
C ILE A 64 -25.66 16.24 -8.36
N LEU A 65 -26.91 15.81 -8.55
CA LEU A 65 -27.90 15.73 -7.47
C LEU A 65 -27.47 14.76 -6.36
N ALA A 66 -26.91 13.60 -6.73
CA ALA A 66 -26.43 12.62 -5.76
C ALA A 66 -25.23 13.17 -4.97
N ILE A 67 -24.26 13.79 -5.64
CA ILE A 67 -23.08 14.40 -5.03
C ILE A 67 -23.47 15.55 -4.10
N SER A 68 -24.32 16.47 -4.56
CA SER A 68 -24.76 17.61 -3.75
C SER A 68 -25.55 17.16 -2.53
N SER A 69 -26.43 16.17 -2.68
CA SER A 69 -27.21 15.61 -1.57
C SER A 69 -26.31 14.87 -0.58
N PHE A 70 -25.32 14.10 -1.04
CA PHE A 70 -24.33 13.47 -0.16
C PHE A 70 -23.56 14.50 0.66
N LYS A 71 -23.01 15.54 0.00
CA LYS A 71 -22.29 16.62 0.69
C LYS A 71 -23.19 17.38 1.67
N HIS A 72 -24.45 17.60 1.32
CA HIS A 72 -25.43 18.22 2.23
C HIS A 72 -25.66 17.35 3.49
N HIS A 73 -25.87 16.04 3.32
CA HIS A 73 -26.02 15.13 4.44
C HIS A 73 -24.76 15.01 5.30
N MET A 74 -23.57 15.09 4.69
CA MET A 74 -22.30 15.20 5.39
C MET A 74 -22.25 16.45 6.29
N THR A 75 -22.58 17.63 5.75
CA THR A 75 -22.60 18.88 6.53
C THR A 75 -23.59 18.86 7.69
N LEU A 76 -24.73 18.17 7.51
CA LEU A 76 -25.73 18.01 8.57
C LEU A 76 -25.37 16.93 9.61
N GLY A 77 -24.26 16.20 9.44
CA GLY A 77 -23.88 15.11 10.33
C GLY A 77 -24.79 13.87 10.23
N ASN A 78 -25.39 13.64 9.06
CA ASN A 78 -26.29 12.49 8.85
C ASN A 78 -25.56 11.23 8.35
N ILE A 79 -24.27 11.32 7.99
CA ILE A 79 -23.48 10.23 7.43
C ILE A 79 -22.32 9.91 8.38
N SER A 80 -22.18 8.63 8.74
CA SER A 80 -21.02 8.12 9.49
C SER A 80 -20.07 7.28 8.61
N PHE A 81 -18.78 7.32 8.94
CA PHE A 81 -17.73 6.48 8.34
C PHE A 81 -17.41 5.29 9.26
N GLY A 82 -18.42 4.43 9.43
CA GLY A 82 -18.39 3.21 10.26
C GLY A 82 -18.69 3.44 11.74
N GLY A 83 -18.47 4.62 12.28
CA GLY A 83 -18.86 4.94 13.65
C GLY A 83 -20.38 5.05 13.88
N SER A 84 -20.75 5.16 15.16
CA SER A 84 -22.12 5.48 15.58
C SER A 84 -22.46 6.97 15.43
N HIS A 85 -21.44 7.82 15.26
CA HIS A 85 -21.57 9.26 15.05
C HIS A 85 -20.93 9.68 13.72
N PRO A 86 -21.40 10.77 13.10
CA PRO A 86 -20.73 11.37 11.94
C PRO A 86 -19.34 11.92 12.32
N PRO A 87 -18.41 12.06 11.36
CA PRO A 87 -17.12 12.70 11.63
C PRO A 87 -17.32 14.18 11.98
N SER A 88 -16.58 14.66 12.99
CA SER A 88 -16.64 16.07 13.43
C SER A 88 -15.34 16.85 13.25
N CYS A 89 -14.26 16.19 12.82
CA CYS A 89 -12.97 16.80 12.51
C CYS A 89 -12.34 16.21 11.24
N ASP A 90 -11.27 16.83 10.74
CA ASP A 90 -10.60 16.40 9.51
C ASP A 90 -9.89 15.05 9.67
N GLU A 91 -9.43 14.72 10.88
CA GLU A 91 -8.75 13.46 11.17
C GLU A 91 -9.67 12.24 10.98
N THR A 92 -10.97 12.38 11.25
CA THR A 92 -11.98 11.32 11.10
C THR A 92 -12.83 11.48 9.84
N ASN A 93 -12.85 12.68 9.23
CA ASN A 93 -13.60 12.94 8.01
C ASN A 93 -12.83 12.48 6.76
N LEU A 94 -13.11 11.26 6.33
CA LEU A 94 -12.50 10.68 5.13
C LEU A 94 -12.90 11.39 3.82
N ALA A 95 -13.94 12.24 3.84
CA ALA A 95 -14.40 13.01 2.69
C ALA A 95 -13.95 14.49 2.69
N SER A 96 -13.11 14.92 3.65
CA SER A 96 -12.75 16.35 3.82
C SER A 96 -11.93 16.93 2.66
N GLN A 97 -11.17 16.10 1.93
CA GLN A 97 -10.20 16.52 0.90
C GLN A 97 -9.04 17.36 1.46
N THR A 98 -8.83 17.36 2.78
CA THR A 98 -7.84 18.24 3.45
C THR A 98 -6.62 17.51 3.98
N TYR A 99 -6.58 16.18 3.92
CA TYR A 99 -5.48 15.40 4.50
C TYR A 99 -4.12 15.76 3.89
N ASN A 100 -3.21 16.27 4.71
CA ASN A 100 -1.83 16.54 4.32
C ASN A 100 -0.87 16.19 5.48
N PRO A 101 -0.09 15.10 5.37
CA PRO A 101 0.85 14.70 6.40
C PRO A 101 2.19 15.44 6.33
N GLN A 102 2.46 16.21 5.28
CA GLN A 102 3.76 16.85 5.06
C GLN A 102 4.08 17.84 6.17
N SER A 103 5.25 17.66 6.79
CA SER A 103 5.81 18.59 7.78
C SER A 103 7.26 18.91 7.41
N LYS A 104 7.72 20.12 7.73
CA LYS A 104 9.13 20.49 7.52
C LYS A 104 9.88 20.17 8.80
N CYS A 105 10.55 19.02 8.84
CA CYS A 105 11.22 18.58 10.06
C CYS A 105 12.75 18.54 9.92
N ASP A 106 13.43 19.37 10.71
CA ASP A 106 14.90 19.39 10.86
C ASP A 106 15.34 18.78 12.21
N CYS A 107 14.68 17.72 12.69
CA CYS A 107 14.86 17.28 14.07
C CYS A 107 16.30 16.84 14.41
N GLU A 108 16.76 17.18 15.62
CA GLU A 108 18.00 16.65 16.19
C GLU A 108 17.70 15.41 17.04
N THR A 109 18.57 14.40 16.98
CA THR A 109 18.43 13.14 17.73
C THR A 109 18.41 13.31 19.26
N THR A 110 18.85 14.48 19.75
CA THR A 110 18.82 14.90 21.16
C THR A 110 17.41 15.11 21.72
N ASP A 111 16.42 15.43 20.90
CA ASP A 111 15.04 15.72 21.36
C ASP A 111 14.23 14.44 21.69
N ILE A 112 14.57 13.33 21.04
CA ILE A 112 14.01 11.99 21.34
C ILE A 112 14.41 11.54 22.76
N ILE A 113 15.60 11.94 23.24
CA ILE A 113 16.10 11.62 24.60
C ILE A 113 15.38 12.46 25.68
N LYS A 114 14.92 13.68 25.37
CA LYS A 114 14.14 14.52 26.30
C LYS A 114 12.71 13.99 26.46
N LEU A 115 12.05 13.65 25.35
CA LEU A 115 10.75 12.96 25.32
C LEU A 115 10.76 11.66 26.16
N LYS A 116 11.87 10.91 26.13
CA LYS A 116 12.10 9.66 26.88
C LYS A 116 12.04 9.79 28.40
N LYS A 117 12.39 10.94 28.98
CA LYS A 117 12.53 11.09 30.44
C LYS A 117 11.30 11.69 31.12
N GLY A 118 10.23 11.97 30.37
CA GLY A 118 9.08 12.74 30.89
C GLY A 118 9.49 14.09 31.47
N LEU A 119 10.66 14.61 31.04
CA LEU A 119 11.15 15.90 31.52
C LEU A 119 10.27 17.00 30.93
N PRO A 120 10.06 18.11 31.68
CA PRO A 120 9.35 19.26 31.14
C PRO A 120 10.05 19.69 29.85
N ILE A 121 9.33 19.59 28.74
CA ILE A 121 9.83 20.04 27.45
C ILE A 121 9.73 21.56 27.50
N ASN A 122 10.87 22.24 27.35
CA ASN A 122 10.86 23.69 27.31
C ASN A 122 10.14 24.10 26.00
N PRO A 123 9.24 25.09 25.99
CA PRO A 123 8.65 25.62 24.75
C PRO A 123 9.68 26.12 23.71
N ARG A 124 10.96 26.23 24.11
CA ARG A 124 12.11 26.56 23.25
C ARG A 124 12.88 25.33 22.74
N ASP A 125 12.53 24.12 23.14
CA ASP A 125 13.10 22.89 22.59
C ASP A 125 12.42 22.61 21.24
N ASN A 126 13.19 22.50 20.15
CA ASN A 126 12.68 22.19 18.81
C ASN A 126 12.15 20.75 18.75
N ILE A 127 10.91 20.53 19.20
CA ILE A 127 10.26 19.21 19.08
C ILE A 127 10.10 18.87 17.59
N CYS A 128 10.41 17.63 17.23
CA CYS A 128 10.12 17.08 15.91
C CYS A 128 8.64 17.27 15.54
N GLU A 129 8.36 18.14 14.56
CA GLU A 129 7.00 18.46 14.09
C GLU A 129 6.24 17.19 13.65
N ALA A 130 6.86 16.33 12.84
CA ALA A 130 6.31 15.04 12.43
C ALA A 130 5.79 14.18 13.60
N ILE A 131 6.63 13.97 14.64
CA ILE A 131 6.24 13.21 15.84
C ILE A 131 5.12 13.94 16.62
N SER A 132 5.20 15.26 16.72
CA SER A 132 4.20 16.06 17.43
C SER A 132 2.84 15.96 16.73
N SER A 133 2.81 16.12 15.40
CA SER A 133 1.62 16.00 14.58
C SER A 133 1.02 14.60 14.66
N MET A 134 1.84 13.55 14.49
CA MET A 134 1.39 12.15 14.63
C MET A 134 0.74 11.90 16.00
N LYS A 135 1.37 12.36 17.10
CA LYS A 135 0.82 12.20 18.45
C LYS A 135 -0.48 12.99 18.63
N SER A 136 -0.51 14.24 18.16
CA SER A 136 -1.68 15.09 18.26
C SER A 136 -2.87 14.48 17.54
N SER A 137 -2.68 14.08 16.28
CA SER A 137 -3.72 13.43 15.47
C SER A 137 -4.17 12.10 16.08
N MET A 138 -3.26 11.31 16.66
CA MET A 138 -3.61 10.10 17.40
C MET A 138 -4.56 10.40 18.57
N GLU A 139 -4.26 11.37 19.42
CA GLU A 139 -5.11 11.69 20.56
C GLU A 139 -6.46 12.26 20.14
N ILE A 140 -6.52 13.04 19.05
CA ILE A 140 -7.79 13.49 18.45
C ILE A 140 -8.62 12.27 18.01
N VAL A 141 -8.07 11.37 17.19
CA VAL A 141 -8.80 10.18 16.71
C VAL A 141 -9.30 9.30 17.85
N ILE A 142 -8.53 9.18 18.94
CA ILE A 142 -8.92 8.40 20.12
C ILE A 142 -10.05 9.10 20.91
N ALA A 143 -9.99 10.42 21.06
CA ALA A 143 -11.07 11.18 21.68
C ALA A 143 -12.39 11.06 20.89
N HIS A 144 -12.29 10.91 19.57
CA HIS A 144 -13.40 10.77 18.63
C HIS A 144 -13.71 9.30 18.25
N GLN A 145 -13.43 8.34 19.13
CA GLN A 145 -13.63 6.89 18.88
C GLN A 145 -15.07 6.47 18.51
N SER A 146 -16.07 7.32 18.75
CA SER A 146 -17.45 7.03 18.34
C SER A 146 -17.74 7.34 16.87
N GLU A 147 -16.83 8.02 16.18
CA GLU A 147 -16.96 8.44 14.77
C GLU A 147 -16.43 7.40 13.78
N TRP A 148 -15.73 6.39 14.27
CA TRP A 148 -15.21 5.28 13.49
C TRP A 148 -15.39 3.95 14.22
N HIS A 149 -15.47 2.86 13.46
CA HIS A 149 -15.63 1.51 13.99
C HIS A 149 -14.75 0.53 13.22
N SER A 150 -14.32 -0.54 13.88
CA SER A 150 -13.67 -1.68 13.25
C SER A 150 -14.13 -2.94 13.96
N THR A 151 -14.19 -4.05 13.23
CA THR A 151 -14.56 -5.37 13.75
C THR A 151 -13.39 -6.05 14.50
N GLY A 152 -12.53 -5.26 15.16
CA GLY A 152 -11.36 -5.72 15.92
C GLY A 152 -10.02 -5.69 15.16
N LEU A 153 -10.04 -5.52 13.83
CA LEU A 153 -8.81 -5.44 13.04
C LEU A 153 -7.98 -4.20 13.40
N PHE A 154 -8.65 -3.06 13.57
CA PHE A 154 -8.05 -1.76 13.86
C PHE A 154 -8.59 -1.23 15.18
N THR A 155 -7.73 -1.19 16.21
CA THR A 155 -8.14 -0.78 17.55
C THR A 155 -7.29 0.37 18.06
N ILE A 156 -7.83 1.14 19.01
CA ILE A 156 -7.09 2.19 19.72
C ILE A 156 -5.80 1.64 20.32
N LYS A 157 -5.83 0.43 20.87
CA LYS A 157 -4.65 -0.22 21.45
C LYS A 157 -3.56 -0.45 20.39
N LYS A 158 -3.93 -0.98 19.22
CA LYS A 158 -3.00 -1.19 18.10
C LYS A 158 -2.43 0.14 17.62
N LEU A 159 -3.27 1.16 17.47
CA LEU A 159 -2.85 2.50 17.08
C LEU A 159 -1.84 3.10 18.07
N ARG A 160 -2.12 3.06 19.38
CA ARG A 160 -1.19 3.54 20.42
C ARG A 160 0.15 2.83 20.34
N HIS A 161 0.13 1.50 20.24
CA HIS A 161 1.36 0.73 20.11
C HIS A 161 2.12 1.00 18.81
N ALA A 162 1.42 1.24 17.69
CA ALA A 162 2.03 1.59 16.40
C ALA A 162 2.75 2.94 16.47
N VAL A 163 2.08 3.95 17.03
CA VAL A 163 2.67 5.28 17.26
C VAL A 163 3.87 5.19 18.20
N GLU A 164 3.73 4.49 19.33
CA GLU A 164 4.84 4.24 20.26
C GLU A 164 6.00 3.52 19.58
N GLU A 165 5.72 2.55 18.73
CA GLU A 165 6.75 1.82 18.00
C GLU A 165 7.52 2.74 17.04
N LEU A 166 6.82 3.54 16.23
CA LEU A 166 7.45 4.47 15.28
C LEU A 166 8.31 5.51 16.01
N ILE A 167 7.81 6.11 17.08
CA ILE A 167 8.58 7.05 17.93
C ILE A 167 9.91 6.42 18.39
N HIS A 168 9.90 5.12 18.67
CA HIS A 168 11.08 4.43 19.16
C HIS A 168 11.86 3.67 18.07
N ALA A 169 11.45 3.71 16.79
CA ALA A 169 12.08 2.93 15.71
C ALA A 169 13.56 3.28 15.50
N ASN A 170 13.94 4.52 15.84
CA ASN A 170 15.30 5.04 15.74
C ASN A 170 16.12 4.89 17.03
N MET A 171 15.58 4.25 18.07
CA MET A 171 16.29 4.02 19.34
C MET A 171 17.09 2.72 19.32
N ASP A 172 17.97 2.53 20.32
CA ASP A 172 18.74 1.29 20.49
C ASP A 172 19.47 0.88 19.20
N ILE A 173 20.10 1.86 18.55
CA ILE A 173 20.87 1.63 17.33
C ILE A 173 21.99 0.65 17.66
N GLN A 174 21.95 -0.50 16.99
CA GLN A 174 22.93 -1.56 17.17
C GLN A 174 24.21 -1.22 16.42
N THR A 175 25.31 -1.87 16.80
CA THR A 175 26.51 -1.84 15.98
C THR A 175 26.28 -2.57 14.66
N THR A 176 27.09 -2.24 13.64
CA THR A 176 27.15 -2.99 12.39
C THR A 176 27.25 -4.50 12.66
N PRO A 177 26.45 -5.34 11.99
CA PRO A 177 26.42 -6.78 12.24
C PRO A 177 27.72 -7.46 11.81
N ASP A 178 27.98 -8.62 12.41
CA ASP A 178 29.02 -9.53 11.92
C ASP A 178 28.60 -10.10 10.56
N THR A 179 29.58 -10.57 9.78
CA THR A 179 29.33 -11.27 8.52
C THR A 179 30.15 -12.56 8.46
N CYS A 180 29.89 -13.39 7.46
CA CYS A 180 30.73 -14.56 7.15
C CYS A 180 32.19 -14.20 6.85
N ARG A 181 32.51 -12.93 6.58
CA ARG A 181 33.87 -12.41 6.36
C ARG A 181 34.61 -12.06 7.66
N GLY A 182 33.98 -12.28 8.82
CA GLY A 182 34.53 -11.99 10.14
C GLY A 182 34.02 -10.67 10.74
N ARG A 183 34.50 -10.37 11.96
CA ARG A 183 34.15 -9.15 12.71
C ARG A 183 34.94 -7.95 12.20
N ARG A 184 34.27 -6.79 12.05
CA ARG A 184 34.91 -5.46 12.00
C ARG A 184 36.20 -5.36 11.14
N THR A 185 36.22 -5.91 9.93
CA THR A 185 37.07 -5.29 8.91
C THR A 185 36.31 -4.08 8.41
N ALA A 186 36.91 -2.89 8.45
CA ALA A 186 36.27 -1.61 8.13
C ALA A 186 35.65 -1.53 6.71
N ASN A 187 35.77 -2.60 5.91
CA ASN A 187 35.38 -2.73 4.51
C ASN A 187 34.64 -4.05 4.19
N SER A 188 34.00 -4.75 5.15
CA SER A 188 33.44 -6.09 4.86
C SER A 188 32.20 -6.08 3.95
N ILE A 189 31.40 -5.01 4.00
CA ILE A 189 30.22 -4.79 3.15
C ILE A 189 30.53 -3.59 2.25
N THR A 190 30.45 -3.78 0.94
CA THR A 190 30.59 -2.68 -0.03
C THR A 190 29.50 -1.64 0.18
N GLU A 191 29.73 -0.41 -0.26
CA GLU A 191 28.72 0.65 -0.22
C GLU A 191 27.38 0.15 -0.82
N ILE A 192 26.29 0.29 -0.05
CA ILE A 192 24.98 -0.20 -0.45
C ILE A 192 24.30 0.86 -1.28
N ARG A 193 23.96 0.46 -2.49
CA ARG A 193 23.29 1.28 -3.48
C ARG A 193 22.07 0.52 -4.03
N ALA A 194 21.12 1.29 -4.54
CA ALA A 194 19.85 0.83 -5.08
C ALA A 194 19.48 1.70 -6.30
N PRO A 195 18.65 1.20 -7.23
CA PRO A 195 18.14 2.02 -8.30
C PRO A 195 17.19 3.10 -7.75
N ASP A 196 17.10 4.23 -8.46
CA ASP A 196 16.08 5.26 -8.25
C ASP A 196 14.67 4.64 -8.32
N ARG A 197 13.78 5.02 -7.38
CA ARG A 197 12.37 4.56 -7.36
C ARG A 197 11.52 5.16 -8.49
N ARG A 198 12.02 6.16 -9.22
CA ARG A 198 11.31 6.78 -10.34
C ARG A 198 11.26 5.85 -11.57
N PRO A 199 10.24 6.02 -12.43
CA PRO A 199 10.18 5.32 -13.69
C PRO A 199 11.44 5.54 -14.54
N ASN A 200 12.06 4.45 -15.02
CA ASN A 200 13.22 4.42 -15.88
C ASN A 200 12.80 4.08 -17.30
N THR A 201 12.87 5.06 -18.21
CA THR A 201 12.41 4.96 -19.60
C THR A 201 13.07 3.86 -20.43
N LYS A 202 14.17 3.25 -19.98
CA LYS A 202 14.82 2.12 -20.66
C LYS A 202 14.16 0.76 -20.38
N VAL A 203 13.41 0.65 -19.29
CA VAL A 203 12.85 -0.62 -18.77
C VAL A 203 11.36 -0.52 -18.50
N ASP A 204 10.91 0.67 -18.12
CA ASP A 204 9.50 1.03 -17.92
C ASP A 204 8.79 1.34 -19.24
N GLY A 205 7.50 1.01 -19.31
CA GLY A 205 6.64 1.44 -20.39
C GLY A 205 6.53 2.97 -20.47
N ASN A 206 6.31 3.48 -21.68
CA ASN A 206 6.03 4.89 -21.92
C ASN A 206 4.79 5.33 -21.11
N ALA A 207 4.88 6.47 -20.41
CA ALA A 207 3.82 6.95 -19.53
C ALA A 207 2.47 7.15 -20.24
N THR A 208 2.46 7.66 -21.48
CA THR A 208 1.22 7.82 -22.26
C THR A 208 0.56 6.47 -22.55
N ILE A 209 1.35 5.47 -22.93
CA ILE A 209 0.83 4.11 -23.16
C ILE A 209 0.37 3.50 -21.83
N GLY A 210 1.16 3.66 -20.77
CA GLY A 210 0.80 3.22 -19.42
C GLY A 210 -0.54 3.78 -18.97
N ASN A 211 -0.76 5.09 -19.12
CA ASN A 211 -2.01 5.76 -18.75
C ASN A 211 -3.20 5.35 -19.62
N GLN A 212 -3.00 4.84 -20.83
CA GLN A 212 -4.08 4.27 -21.64
C GLN A 212 -4.46 2.85 -21.17
N ILE A 213 -3.48 2.09 -20.69
CA ILE A 213 -3.67 0.71 -20.26
C ILE A 213 -4.19 0.65 -18.81
N TYR A 214 -3.68 1.53 -17.96
CA TYR A 214 -3.93 1.62 -16.53
C TYR A 214 -4.36 3.06 -16.16
N PRO A 215 -5.52 3.52 -16.65
CA PRO A 215 -5.93 4.90 -16.51
C PRO A 215 -6.16 5.28 -15.05
N THR A 216 -5.50 6.33 -14.56
CA THR A 216 -5.85 7.00 -13.30
C THR A 216 -6.11 8.47 -13.50
N HIS A 217 -6.92 9.08 -12.62
CA HIS A 217 -7.17 10.52 -12.63
C HIS A 217 -5.88 11.30 -12.45
N GLU A 218 -5.00 10.83 -11.56
CA GLU A 218 -3.74 11.50 -11.26
C GLU A 218 -2.74 11.43 -12.41
N GLN A 219 -2.83 10.40 -13.27
CA GLN A 219 -1.87 10.11 -14.34
C GLN A 219 -0.41 9.99 -13.84
N ILE A 220 -0.24 9.71 -12.54
CA ILE A 220 1.04 9.46 -11.89
C ILE A 220 1.29 7.95 -11.92
N LYS A 221 2.39 7.53 -12.54
CA LYS A 221 2.70 6.11 -12.75
C LYS A 221 2.76 5.31 -11.44
N ILE A 222 3.34 5.84 -10.37
CA ILE A 222 3.42 5.14 -9.08
C ILE A 222 2.02 4.90 -8.49
N CYS A 223 1.09 5.85 -8.66
CA CYS A 223 -0.31 5.68 -8.26
C CYS A 223 -0.99 4.57 -9.09
N ALA A 224 -0.83 4.61 -10.42
CA ALA A 224 -1.32 3.54 -11.28
C ALA A 224 -0.74 2.18 -10.88
N ASP A 225 0.54 2.15 -10.50
CA ASP A 225 1.21 0.91 -10.12
C ASP A 225 0.61 0.30 -8.84
N ALA A 226 0.48 1.10 -7.78
CA ALA A 226 -0.11 0.65 -6.52
C ALA A 226 -1.58 0.20 -6.69
N LYS A 227 -2.35 0.96 -7.47
CA LYS A 227 -3.77 0.70 -7.71
C LYS A 227 -4.00 -0.56 -8.54
N TYR A 228 -3.35 -0.69 -9.70
CA TYR A 228 -3.63 -1.77 -10.65
C TYR A 228 -2.90 -3.08 -10.37
N PHE A 229 -1.67 -3.03 -9.86
CA PHE A 229 -0.87 -4.23 -9.62
C PHE A 229 -0.91 -4.70 -8.18
N GLY A 230 -1.31 -3.84 -7.24
CA GLY A 230 -1.57 -4.19 -5.85
C GLY A 230 -3.06 -4.41 -5.58
N VAL A 231 -3.80 -3.30 -5.42
CA VAL A 231 -5.17 -3.35 -4.88
C VAL A 231 -6.14 -4.06 -5.82
N MET A 232 -6.31 -3.55 -7.05
CA MET A 232 -7.22 -4.16 -8.02
C MET A 232 -6.80 -5.58 -8.39
N ALA A 233 -5.49 -5.87 -8.38
CA ALA A 233 -4.98 -7.21 -8.64
C ALA A 233 -5.54 -8.25 -7.67
N CYS A 234 -5.88 -7.87 -6.43
CA CYS A 234 -6.43 -8.79 -5.43
C CYS A 234 -7.84 -9.31 -5.77
N GLY A 235 -8.52 -8.77 -6.79
CA GLY A 235 -9.85 -9.26 -7.21
C GLY A 235 -10.15 -9.12 -8.71
N ALA A 236 -9.17 -8.75 -9.54
CA ALA A 236 -9.41 -8.49 -10.97
C ALA A 236 -9.99 -9.71 -11.69
N GLY A 237 -11.00 -9.45 -12.54
CA GLY A 237 -11.74 -10.50 -13.25
C GLY A 237 -12.69 -11.31 -12.38
N ILE A 238 -12.77 -11.06 -11.06
CA ILE A 238 -13.64 -11.79 -10.13
C ILE A 238 -14.66 -10.84 -9.48
N CYS A 239 -14.22 -9.68 -8.96
CA CYS A 239 -15.12 -8.65 -8.44
C CYS A 239 -15.46 -7.58 -9.48
N ASP A 240 -16.49 -6.79 -9.17
CA ASP A 240 -16.86 -5.64 -9.99
C ASP A 240 -15.71 -4.62 -10.10
N GLU A 241 -15.32 -4.28 -11.33
CA GLU A 241 -14.16 -3.41 -11.57
C GLU A 241 -14.39 -1.97 -11.07
N GLY A 242 -15.64 -1.49 -11.03
CA GLY A 242 -15.99 -0.18 -10.48
C GLY A 242 -15.79 -0.13 -8.97
N LEU A 243 -16.22 -1.16 -8.23
CA LEU A 243 -15.94 -1.27 -6.80
C LEU A 243 -14.45 -1.44 -6.51
N ALA A 244 -13.78 -2.35 -7.22
CA ALA A 244 -12.33 -2.54 -7.08
C ALA A 244 -11.56 -1.24 -7.34
N ARG A 245 -12.01 -0.46 -8.33
CA ARG A 245 -11.42 0.82 -8.63
C ARG A 245 -11.69 1.86 -7.53
N ALA A 246 -12.90 1.94 -7.00
CA ALA A 246 -13.19 2.81 -5.86
C ALA A 246 -12.33 2.47 -4.63
N VAL A 247 -12.12 1.18 -4.33
CA VAL A 247 -11.22 0.75 -3.26
C VAL A 247 -9.77 1.15 -3.54
N ALA A 248 -9.31 1.05 -4.79
CA ALA A 248 -7.96 1.46 -5.15
C ALA A 248 -7.76 2.99 -5.08
N ASP A 249 -8.76 3.77 -5.47
CA ASP A 249 -8.73 5.23 -5.39
C ASP A 249 -8.86 5.73 -3.95
N SER A 250 -9.52 4.98 -3.04
CA SER A 250 -9.53 5.32 -1.61
C SER A 250 -8.16 5.21 -0.96
N CYS A 251 -7.20 4.48 -1.55
CA CYS A 251 -5.81 4.41 -1.06
C CYS A 251 -5.05 5.73 -1.16
N ASN A 252 -5.62 6.77 -1.79
CA ASN A 252 -4.88 7.98 -2.10
C ASN A 252 -4.28 8.67 -0.86
N ASP A 253 -4.87 8.56 0.33
CA ASP A 253 -4.22 9.13 1.53
C ASP A 253 -2.94 8.36 1.92
N ILE A 254 -2.88 7.05 1.69
CA ILE A 254 -1.63 6.29 1.86
C ILE A 254 -0.60 6.74 0.83
N LEU A 255 -1.02 6.93 -0.43
CA LEU A 255 -0.12 7.42 -1.48
C LEU A 255 0.36 8.85 -1.20
N ILE A 256 -0.47 9.70 -0.59
CA ILE A 256 -0.03 11.00 -0.08
C ILE A 256 1.01 10.80 1.02
N GLY A 257 0.78 9.92 2.00
CA GLY A 257 1.77 9.63 3.04
C GLY A 257 3.11 9.12 2.48
N ASP A 258 3.07 8.17 1.55
CA ASP A 258 4.24 7.44 1.08
C ASP A 258 4.99 8.11 -0.07
N TYR A 259 4.29 8.93 -0.87
CA TYR A 259 4.78 9.44 -2.14
C TYR A 259 4.46 10.93 -2.36
N CYS A 260 4.24 11.71 -1.29
CA CYS A 260 3.90 13.13 -1.45
C CYS A 260 4.92 13.92 -2.26
N GLU A 261 6.17 13.49 -2.30
CA GLU A 261 7.27 14.09 -3.04
C GLU A 261 7.29 13.70 -4.53
N ALA A 262 6.55 12.66 -4.92
CA ALA A 262 6.33 12.29 -6.32
C ALA A 262 5.22 13.13 -6.98
N ALA A 263 4.45 13.89 -6.20
CA ALA A 263 3.37 14.75 -6.66
C ALA A 263 3.69 16.23 -6.38
N ASP A 264 3.38 17.12 -7.32
CA ASP A 264 3.36 18.56 -7.03
C ASP A 264 2.08 18.93 -6.25
N ALA A 265 1.94 20.20 -5.88
CA ALA A 265 0.76 20.67 -5.14
C ALA A 265 -0.57 20.38 -5.87
N ALA A 266 -0.58 20.39 -7.21
CA ALA A 266 -1.78 20.08 -7.99
C ALA A 266 -2.06 18.57 -7.97
N GLY A 267 -1.03 17.73 -8.07
CA GLY A 267 -1.14 16.28 -7.93
C GLY A 267 -1.60 15.84 -6.54
N LEU A 268 -1.10 16.49 -5.47
CA LEU A 268 -1.55 16.26 -4.10
C LEU A 268 -3.03 16.62 -3.92
N LEU A 269 -3.44 17.80 -4.42
CA LEU A 269 -4.84 18.18 -4.40
C LEU A 269 -5.70 17.15 -5.14
N LEU A 270 -5.26 16.69 -6.31
CA LEU A 270 -6.00 15.69 -7.07
C LEU A 270 -6.12 14.36 -6.32
N LEU A 271 -5.05 13.88 -5.68
CA LEU A 271 -5.06 12.69 -4.82
C LEU A 271 -6.11 12.82 -3.70
N GLN A 272 -6.10 13.95 -2.97
CA GLN A 272 -7.04 14.23 -1.89
C GLN A 272 -8.49 14.19 -2.36
N ARG A 273 -8.77 14.81 -3.52
CA ARG A 273 -10.12 14.91 -4.08
C ARG A 273 -10.64 13.57 -4.58
N VAL A 274 -9.81 12.80 -5.29
CA VAL A 274 -10.15 11.47 -5.79
C VAL A 274 -10.38 10.50 -4.63
N GLY A 275 -9.50 10.50 -3.60
CA GLY A 275 -9.65 9.63 -2.43
C GLY A 275 -10.94 9.91 -1.66
N ALA A 276 -11.26 11.18 -1.41
CA ALA A 276 -12.51 11.58 -0.78
C ALA A 276 -13.75 11.17 -1.59
N GLY A 277 -13.71 11.36 -2.91
CA GLY A 277 -14.79 10.96 -3.82
C GLY A 277 -14.98 9.44 -3.83
N ALA A 278 -13.90 8.67 -3.77
CA ALA A 278 -13.95 7.22 -3.66
C ALA A 278 -14.56 6.75 -2.34
N MET A 279 -14.17 7.33 -1.21
CA MET A 279 -14.76 7.03 0.10
C MET A 279 -16.25 7.38 0.16
N ALA A 280 -16.67 8.49 -0.46
CA ALA A 280 -18.08 8.86 -0.57
C ALA A 280 -18.88 7.85 -1.42
N PHE A 281 -18.33 7.43 -2.56
CA PHE A 281 -18.92 6.39 -3.41
C PHE A 281 -19.10 5.07 -2.66
N LEU A 282 -18.03 4.60 -2.02
CA LEU A 282 -18.05 3.36 -1.24
C LEU A 282 -19.05 3.44 -0.08
N LYS A 283 -19.21 4.60 0.55
CA LYS A 283 -20.24 4.78 1.59
C LYS A 283 -21.65 4.62 1.03
N LEU A 284 -21.94 5.18 -0.15
CA LEU A 284 -23.24 5.02 -0.81
C LEU A 284 -23.48 3.58 -1.23
N CYS A 285 -22.45 2.89 -1.74
CA CYS A 285 -22.51 1.44 -2.00
C CYS A 285 -22.76 0.63 -0.73
N ASN A 286 -22.17 1.02 0.41
CA ASN A 286 -22.44 0.39 1.70
C ASN A 286 -23.89 0.59 2.14
N LEU A 287 -24.41 1.82 2.06
CA LEU A 287 -25.83 2.11 2.35
C LEU A 287 -26.80 1.36 1.43
N ALA A 288 -26.39 1.09 0.19
CA ALA A 288 -27.15 0.29 -0.78
C ALA A 288 -26.98 -1.23 -0.60
N GLY A 289 -26.13 -1.69 0.32
CA GLY A 289 -25.88 -3.11 0.57
C GLY A 289 -24.94 -3.81 -0.43
N ARG A 290 -24.25 -3.06 -1.30
CA ARG A 290 -23.24 -3.61 -2.22
C ARG A 290 -21.88 -3.83 -1.57
N VAL A 291 -21.60 -3.08 -0.50
CA VAL A 291 -20.40 -3.21 0.33
C VAL A 291 -20.88 -3.50 1.74
N THR A 292 -20.38 -4.56 2.37
CA THR A 292 -20.84 -4.93 3.72
C THR A 292 -20.31 -3.94 4.76
N ASP A 293 -20.98 -3.88 5.92
CA ASP A 293 -20.49 -3.08 7.05
C ASP A 293 -19.09 -3.52 7.47
N TRP A 294 -18.82 -4.84 7.47
CA TRP A 294 -17.48 -5.35 7.75
C TRP A 294 -16.42 -4.77 6.80
N GLN A 295 -16.70 -4.73 5.49
CA GLN A 295 -15.75 -4.21 4.49
C GLN A 295 -15.53 -2.70 4.68
N PHE A 296 -16.61 -1.93 4.75
CA PHE A 296 -16.55 -0.48 4.77
C PHE A 296 -16.03 0.09 6.10
N ASP A 297 -16.45 -0.48 7.23
CA ASP A 297 -16.06 0.01 8.55
C ASP A 297 -14.57 -0.23 8.78
N ASN A 298 -14.08 -1.43 8.45
CA ASN A 298 -12.66 -1.71 8.56
C ASN A 298 -11.82 -0.88 7.58
N LEU A 299 -12.29 -0.61 6.35
CA LEU A 299 -11.61 0.30 5.43
C LEU A 299 -11.51 1.71 6.04
N SER A 300 -12.62 2.20 6.60
CA SER A 300 -12.69 3.54 7.18
C SER A 300 -11.75 3.66 8.39
N ALA A 301 -11.79 2.71 9.33
CA ALA A 301 -10.88 2.67 10.46
C ALA A 301 -9.41 2.55 10.04
N TYR A 302 -9.14 1.72 9.04
CA TYR A 302 -7.81 1.54 8.47
C TYR A 302 -7.25 2.87 7.94
N MET A 303 -8.04 3.57 7.13
CA MET A 303 -7.66 4.84 6.51
C MET A 303 -7.41 5.93 7.55
N ILE A 304 -8.29 6.05 8.55
CA ILE A 304 -8.10 6.99 9.68
C ILE A 304 -6.77 6.71 10.38
N GLN A 305 -6.44 5.44 10.65
CA GLN A 305 -5.17 5.10 11.30
C GLN A 305 -3.95 5.33 10.40
N CYS A 306 -4.06 5.05 9.09
CA CYS A 306 -3.01 5.36 8.12
C CYS A 306 -2.69 6.86 8.07
N ARG A 307 -3.72 7.72 8.09
CA ARG A 307 -3.54 9.18 8.08
C ARG A 307 -2.62 9.64 9.22
N ILE A 308 -2.79 9.05 10.40
CA ILE A 308 -2.01 9.36 11.60
C ILE A 308 -0.54 8.96 11.40
N LEU A 309 -0.28 7.73 10.94
CA LEU A 309 1.09 7.24 10.75
C LEU A 309 1.82 7.96 9.62
N GLY A 310 1.10 8.46 8.61
CA GLY A 310 1.66 9.24 7.51
C GLY A 310 2.43 10.48 7.96
N HIS A 311 2.10 11.06 9.11
CA HIS A 311 2.85 12.20 9.67
C HIS A 311 4.30 11.86 10.07
N PHE A 312 4.65 10.59 10.29
CA PHE A 312 5.97 10.18 10.74
C PHE A 312 7.04 10.20 9.63
N ARG A 313 6.63 10.24 8.35
CA ARG A 313 7.51 9.96 7.23
C ARG A 313 8.73 10.89 7.19
N ASP A 314 9.89 10.29 6.90
CA ASP A 314 11.16 10.93 6.48
C ASP A 314 11.87 11.82 7.52
N HIS A 315 11.34 11.96 8.73
CA HIS A 315 11.69 13.07 9.63
C HIS A 315 13.12 13.06 10.22
N SER A 316 13.85 11.94 10.21
CA SER A 316 15.16 11.83 10.89
C SER A 316 16.29 11.21 10.06
N ARG A 317 16.07 10.94 8.77
CA ARG A 317 16.99 10.14 7.93
C ARG A 317 18.41 10.71 7.89
N ASN A 318 18.54 12.02 7.73
CA ASN A 318 19.82 12.72 7.59
C ASN A 318 20.72 12.64 8.84
N LYS A 319 20.19 12.19 9.98
CA LYS A 319 20.94 12.06 11.25
C LYS A 319 21.26 10.62 11.64
N LEU A 320 20.74 9.64 10.91
CA LEU A 320 20.98 8.24 11.16
C LEU A 320 22.35 7.81 10.60
N PRO A 321 23.03 6.84 11.24
CA PRO A 321 24.28 6.28 10.70
C PRO A 321 24.11 5.70 9.30
N ASP A 322 25.19 5.67 8.51
CA ASP A 322 25.20 4.96 7.24
C ASP A 322 25.33 3.44 7.42
N GLY A 323 24.91 2.69 6.40
CA GLY A 323 25.12 1.25 6.31
C GLY A 323 24.04 0.41 7.01
N ILE A 324 24.37 -0.86 7.26
CA ILE A 324 23.46 -1.84 7.85
C ILE A 324 23.66 -1.92 9.36
N TYR A 325 22.56 -1.78 10.07
CA TYR A 325 22.46 -1.97 11.51
C TYR A 325 20.99 -2.19 11.87
N GLY A 326 20.76 -2.88 12.99
CA GLY A 326 19.44 -2.98 13.60
C GLY A 326 19.16 -1.81 14.53
N SER A 327 17.90 -1.66 14.94
CA SER A 327 17.48 -0.72 15.99
C SER A 327 16.36 -1.34 16.83
N ARG A 328 15.80 -0.60 17.79
CA ARG A 328 14.82 -1.12 18.75
C ARG A 328 13.66 -1.79 18.02
N MET A 329 13.33 -3.01 18.43
CA MET A 329 12.22 -3.76 17.87
C MET A 329 11.58 -4.59 18.97
N THR A 330 10.24 -4.64 18.99
CA THR A 330 9.47 -5.47 19.91
C THR A 330 8.84 -6.70 19.24
N GLY A 331 9.07 -6.89 17.93
CA GLY A 331 8.53 -7.96 17.09
C GLY A 331 8.43 -7.53 15.62
N LEU A 332 7.75 -8.32 14.78
CA LEU A 332 7.18 -7.81 13.53
C LEU A 332 6.27 -6.63 13.91
N GLY A 333 6.59 -5.47 13.37
CA GLY A 333 6.17 -4.21 13.97
C GLY A 333 4.66 -4.01 13.85
N ILE A 334 3.99 -3.79 14.97
CA ILE A 334 2.55 -3.52 15.03
C ILE A 334 2.14 -2.34 14.15
N HIS A 335 3.05 -1.37 13.90
CA HIS A 335 2.78 -0.30 12.94
C HIS A 335 2.53 -0.84 11.52
N ARG A 336 3.19 -1.93 11.10
CA ARG A 336 2.97 -2.51 9.77
C ARG A 336 1.58 -3.09 9.57
N HIS A 337 0.84 -3.42 10.63
CA HIS A 337 -0.57 -3.81 10.53
C HIS A 337 -1.45 -2.66 10.01
N ILE A 338 -0.97 -1.42 10.15
CA ILE A 338 -1.62 -0.21 9.65
C ILE A 338 -0.89 0.25 8.37
N ASP A 339 0.43 0.18 8.35
CA ASP A 339 1.25 0.93 7.39
C ASP A 339 1.52 0.21 6.06
N VAL A 340 1.28 -1.11 5.97
CA VAL A 340 1.65 -1.92 4.79
C VAL A 340 0.57 -1.95 3.70
N ALA A 341 -0.41 -1.04 3.69
CA ALA A 341 -1.49 -0.98 2.69
C ALA A 341 -2.36 -2.26 2.50
N ALA A 342 -2.15 -3.34 3.28
CA ALA A 342 -2.70 -4.67 2.99
C ALA A 342 -4.24 -4.72 3.01
N PHE A 343 -4.89 -3.88 3.83
CA PHE A 343 -6.34 -3.95 3.99
C PHE A 343 -7.11 -3.58 2.71
N HIS A 344 -6.58 -2.72 1.84
CA HIS A 344 -7.23 -2.44 0.55
C HIS A 344 -7.24 -3.66 -0.37
N GLY A 345 -6.16 -4.44 -0.36
CA GLY A 345 -6.11 -5.74 -1.01
C GLY A 345 -7.13 -6.70 -0.40
N VAL A 346 -7.20 -6.77 0.94
CA VAL A 346 -8.18 -7.60 1.66
C VAL A 346 -9.61 -7.22 1.30
N MET A 347 -9.93 -5.93 1.25
CA MET A 347 -11.25 -5.45 0.87
C MET A 347 -11.59 -5.84 -0.58
N THR A 348 -10.66 -5.69 -1.51
CA THR A 348 -10.87 -6.07 -2.91
C THR A 348 -11.05 -7.57 -3.07
N ALA A 349 -10.24 -8.37 -2.39
CA ALA A 349 -10.35 -9.83 -2.36
C ALA A 349 -11.64 -10.30 -1.66
N SER A 350 -12.06 -9.62 -0.58
CA SER A 350 -13.33 -9.86 0.11
C SER A 350 -14.54 -9.59 -0.79
N LEU A 351 -14.50 -8.52 -1.60
CA LEU A 351 -15.53 -8.25 -2.61
C LEU A 351 -15.57 -9.34 -3.69
N ALA A 352 -14.42 -9.96 -4.01
CA ALA A 352 -14.32 -11.02 -5.01
C ALA A 352 -14.83 -12.38 -4.50
N THR A 353 -14.56 -12.72 -3.25
CA THR A 353 -14.89 -14.05 -2.69
C THR A 353 -16.15 -14.06 -1.83
N GLY A 354 -16.61 -12.88 -1.38
CA GLY A 354 -17.65 -12.74 -0.37
C GLY A 354 -17.22 -13.16 1.04
N GLN A 355 -15.92 -13.41 1.27
CA GLN A 355 -15.38 -13.86 2.55
C GLN A 355 -14.80 -12.69 3.36
N GLU A 356 -14.81 -12.85 4.68
CA GLU A 356 -14.25 -11.92 5.65
C GLU A 356 -13.04 -12.57 6.35
N LEU A 357 -12.11 -11.76 6.84
CA LEU A 357 -10.99 -12.25 7.65
C LEU A 357 -11.25 -12.04 9.14
N THR A 358 -10.86 -13.02 9.94
CA THR A 358 -10.64 -12.83 11.37
C THR A 358 -9.39 -11.98 11.63
N GLU A 359 -9.27 -11.46 12.85
CA GLU A 359 -8.07 -10.74 13.27
C GLU A 359 -6.80 -11.56 13.07
N ASN A 360 -6.82 -12.85 13.42
CA ASN A 360 -5.65 -13.71 13.31
C ASN A 360 -5.22 -13.94 11.86
N GLU A 361 -6.17 -14.20 10.96
CA GLU A 361 -5.87 -14.35 9.53
C GLU A 361 -5.32 -13.04 8.95
N PHE A 362 -5.90 -11.89 9.31
CA PHE A 362 -5.39 -10.59 8.88
C PHE A 362 -3.95 -10.34 9.36
N MET A 363 -3.60 -10.73 10.59
CA MET A 363 -2.22 -10.62 11.08
C MET A 363 -1.25 -11.47 10.25
N HIS A 364 -1.60 -12.71 9.91
CA HIS A 364 -0.76 -13.55 9.06
C HIS A 364 -0.59 -12.99 7.64
N VAL A 365 -1.66 -12.43 7.07
CA VAL A 365 -1.60 -11.72 5.77
C VAL A 365 -0.65 -10.54 5.84
N VAL A 366 -0.74 -9.72 6.88
CA VAL A 366 0.16 -8.58 7.11
C VAL A 366 1.61 -9.04 7.21
N ASP A 367 1.90 -10.05 8.05
CA ASP A 367 3.27 -10.56 8.23
C ASP A 367 3.88 -11.02 6.90
N ALA A 368 3.12 -11.78 6.11
CA ALA A 368 3.54 -12.22 4.78
C ALA A 368 3.84 -11.03 3.85
N CYS A 369 2.94 -10.05 3.78
CA CYS A 369 3.11 -8.85 2.94
C CYS A 369 4.31 -8.01 3.39
N VAL A 370 4.54 -7.88 4.70
CA VAL A 370 5.69 -7.16 5.27
C VAL A 370 6.99 -7.81 4.85
N TYR A 371 7.11 -9.14 4.94
CA TYR A 371 8.32 -9.83 4.49
C TYR A 371 8.61 -9.57 3.01
N ILE A 372 7.59 -9.64 2.15
CA ILE A 372 7.71 -9.41 0.70
C ILE A 372 8.18 -7.97 0.44
N ASN A 373 7.49 -6.99 1.02
CA ASN A 373 7.78 -5.56 0.85
C ASN A 373 9.21 -5.22 1.32
N ASP A 374 9.53 -5.57 2.56
CA ASP A 374 10.78 -5.18 3.21
C ASP A 374 12.00 -5.86 2.57
N PHE A 375 11.84 -7.05 1.96
CA PHE A 375 12.91 -7.68 1.19
C PHE A 375 13.20 -6.92 -0.10
N VAL A 376 12.16 -6.60 -0.85
CA VAL A 376 12.33 -5.93 -2.14
C VAL A 376 12.89 -4.52 -1.94
N ASP A 377 12.46 -3.83 -0.89
CA ASP A 377 12.96 -2.51 -0.54
C ASP A 377 14.27 -2.52 0.26
N PHE A 378 14.77 -3.68 0.71
CA PHE A 378 15.91 -3.79 1.62
C PHE A 378 17.11 -2.88 1.27
N ARG A 379 17.54 -2.88 0.01
CA ARG A 379 18.66 -2.04 -0.45
C ARG A 379 18.29 -0.55 -0.47
N GLY A 380 17.11 -0.23 -1.00
CA GLY A 380 16.61 1.13 -1.12
C GLY A 380 16.38 1.78 0.25
N ASP A 381 15.87 1.02 1.20
CA ASP A 381 15.59 1.46 2.56
C ASP A 381 16.88 1.54 3.39
N THR A 382 17.86 0.67 3.14
CA THR A 382 19.19 0.81 3.72
C THR A 382 19.84 2.11 3.27
N MET A 383 19.84 2.38 1.96
CA MET A 383 20.42 3.59 1.36
C MET A 383 19.75 4.87 1.90
N ARG A 384 18.42 4.83 2.10
CA ARG A 384 17.64 5.95 2.66
C ARG A 384 17.57 5.98 4.18
N LYS A 385 18.16 5.01 4.85
CA LYS A 385 18.11 4.84 6.31
C LYS A 385 16.67 4.75 6.85
N GLN A 386 15.72 4.23 6.06
CA GLN A 386 14.34 4.00 6.51
C GLN A 386 14.30 2.92 7.60
N ARG A 387 13.54 3.17 8.67
CA ARG A 387 13.48 2.27 9.86
C ARG A 387 12.08 1.70 10.11
N GLU A 388 11.14 2.05 9.24
CA GLU A 388 9.85 1.40 9.07
C GLU A 388 10.03 -0.04 8.52
N ASN A 389 11.10 -0.27 7.75
CA ASN A 389 11.52 -1.61 7.33
C ASN A 389 11.95 -2.44 8.55
N VAL A 390 11.10 -3.40 8.93
CA VAL A 390 11.25 -4.20 10.14
C VAL A 390 12.33 -5.26 9.98
N ILE A 391 12.60 -5.72 8.75
CA ILE A 391 13.73 -6.62 8.46
C ILE A 391 15.05 -5.91 8.73
N LEU A 392 15.21 -4.66 8.32
CA LEU A 392 16.40 -3.85 8.62
C LEU A 392 16.52 -3.59 10.12
N ARG A 393 15.43 -3.14 10.75
CA ARG A 393 15.38 -2.84 12.18
C ARG A 393 15.70 -4.06 13.05
N GLY A 394 15.28 -5.25 12.61
CA GLY A 394 15.45 -6.51 13.32
C GLY A 394 16.84 -7.13 13.28
N ILE A 395 17.78 -6.57 12.50
CA ILE A 395 19.12 -7.15 12.33
C ILE A 395 19.85 -7.28 13.67
N ARG A 396 20.29 -8.51 13.97
CA ARG A 396 21.10 -8.85 15.14
C ARG A 396 22.08 -9.97 14.79
N GLY A 397 23.29 -9.90 15.34
CA GLY A 397 24.32 -10.94 15.18
C GLY A 397 24.91 -10.98 13.77
N ASP A 398 24.98 -12.16 13.17
CA ASP A 398 25.52 -12.38 11.82
C ASP A 398 24.46 -12.08 10.75
N LEU A 399 24.78 -11.16 9.83
CA LEU A 399 23.85 -10.69 8.80
C LEU A 399 23.43 -11.80 7.83
N CYS A 400 24.38 -12.65 7.41
CA CYS A 400 24.13 -13.71 6.43
C CYS A 400 23.11 -14.71 6.98
N ARG A 401 23.32 -15.19 8.20
CA ARG A 401 22.42 -16.10 8.92
C ARG A 401 21.09 -15.44 9.26
N TYR A 402 21.10 -14.17 9.66
CA TYR A 402 19.88 -13.42 9.94
C TYR A 402 18.98 -13.37 8.71
N LEU A 403 19.50 -12.92 7.56
CA LEU A 403 18.74 -12.80 6.32
C LEU A 403 18.29 -14.16 5.77
N ASP A 404 19.11 -15.21 5.90
CA ASP A 404 18.73 -16.58 5.52
C ASP A 404 17.51 -17.05 6.32
N ARG A 405 17.50 -16.82 7.64
CA ARG A 405 16.34 -17.13 8.49
C ARG A 405 15.11 -16.30 8.13
N MET A 406 15.27 -15.03 7.78
CA MET A 406 14.12 -14.21 7.34
C MET A 406 13.50 -14.78 6.07
N ILE A 407 14.30 -15.25 5.09
CA ILE A 407 13.77 -15.87 3.86
C ILE A 407 12.93 -17.10 4.22
N VAL A 408 13.41 -17.93 5.13
CA VAL A 408 12.66 -19.10 5.62
C VAL A 408 11.32 -18.68 6.24
N GLN A 409 11.32 -17.66 7.11
CA GLN A 409 10.09 -17.18 7.75
C GLN A 409 9.10 -16.57 6.75
N CYS A 410 9.59 -15.85 5.74
CA CYS A 410 8.76 -15.33 4.66
C CYS A 410 8.05 -16.46 3.92
N LEU A 411 8.78 -17.52 3.53
CA LEU A 411 8.19 -18.67 2.85
C LEU A 411 7.16 -19.37 3.74
N ASP A 412 7.50 -19.66 4.99
CA ASP A 412 6.58 -20.34 5.92
C ASP A 412 5.29 -19.52 6.12
N SER A 413 5.40 -18.19 6.28
CA SER A 413 4.26 -17.28 6.43
C SER A 413 3.40 -17.19 5.17
N VAL A 414 4.01 -17.03 3.99
CA VAL A 414 3.27 -16.98 2.71
C VAL A 414 2.53 -18.28 2.44
N ILE A 415 3.19 -19.43 2.65
CA ILE A 415 2.59 -20.75 2.45
C ILE A 415 1.38 -20.93 3.37
N GLU A 416 1.54 -20.60 4.65
CA GLU A 416 0.44 -20.70 5.62
C GLU A 416 -0.77 -19.86 5.19
N VAL A 417 -0.56 -18.61 4.77
CA VAL A 417 -1.64 -17.75 4.30
C VAL A 417 -2.34 -18.33 3.07
N ILE A 418 -1.58 -18.79 2.07
CA ILE A 418 -2.15 -19.34 0.83
C ILE A 418 -2.95 -20.62 1.08
N GLU A 419 -2.49 -21.47 1.99
CA GLU A 419 -3.14 -22.75 2.33
C GLU A 419 -4.41 -22.57 3.17
N THR A 420 -4.51 -21.49 3.95
CA THR A 420 -5.56 -21.34 4.97
C THR A 420 -6.65 -20.33 4.62
N SER A 421 -6.37 -19.37 3.74
CA SER A 421 -7.31 -18.29 3.42
C SER A 421 -7.28 -17.93 1.94
N GLU A 422 -8.42 -18.03 1.26
CA GLU A 422 -8.56 -17.62 -0.15
C GLU A 422 -8.36 -16.11 -0.31
N VAL A 423 -8.99 -15.30 0.56
CA VAL A 423 -8.75 -13.85 0.62
C VAL A 423 -7.28 -13.55 0.87
N GLY A 424 -6.66 -14.22 1.85
CA GLY A 424 -5.25 -14.05 2.14
C GLY A 424 -4.33 -14.43 0.98
N ALA A 425 -4.64 -15.51 0.26
CA ALA A 425 -3.91 -15.94 -0.92
C ALA A 425 -3.94 -14.88 -2.03
N LEU A 426 -5.12 -14.33 -2.34
CA LEU A 426 -5.27 -13.26 -3.33
C LEU A 426 -4.47 -12.02 -2.96
N VAL A 427 -4.45 -11.65 -1.68
CA VAL A 427 -3.68 -10.49 -1.19
C VAL A 427 -2.19 -10.73 -1.31
N VAL A 428 -1.68 -11.86 -0.83
CA VAL A 428 -0.25 -12.17 -0.88
C VAL A 428 0.25 -12.31 -2.32
N MET A 429 -0.51 -12.97 -3.20
CA MET A 429 -0.15 -13.04 -4.61
C MET A 429 -0.24 -11.69 -5.33
N GLY A 430 -1.25 -10.87 -4.98
CA GLY A 430 -1.36 -9.48 -5.43
C GLY A 430 -0.16 -8.64 -4.98
N TYR A 431 0.33 -8.84 -3.76
CA TYR A 431 1.53 -8.19 -3.24
C TYR A 431 2.80 -8.61 -3.98
N CYS A 432 2.95 -9.89 -4.30
CA CYS A 432 4.04 -10.36 -5.17
C CYS A 432 3.96 -9.73 -6.56
N ASN A 433 2.77 -9.66 -7.15
CA ASN A 433 2.54 -9.02 -8.44
C ASN A 433 2.93 -7.55 -8.41
N TRP A 434 2.48 -6.78 -7.41
CA TRP A 434 2.90 -5.40 -7.21
C TRP A 434 4.40 -5.26 -7.00
N ALA A 435 5.06 -6.17 -6.27
CA ALA A 435 6.51 -6.14 -6.08
C ALA A 435 7.30 -6.28 -7.40
N ILE A 436 6.92 -7.21 -8.28
CA ILE A 436 7.64 -7.44 -9.53
C ILE A 436 7.32 -6.40 -10.62
N LEU A 437 6.14 -5.78 -10.54
CA LEU A 437 5.63 -4.84 -11.54
C LEU A 437 5.88 -3.39 -11.10
N GLY A 438 5.69 -3.05 -9.84
CA GLY A 438 5.76 -1.68 -9.34
C GLY A 438 7.09 -0.99 -9.65
N ALA A 439 7.02 0.20 -10.25
CA ALA A 439 8.20 1.01 -10.53
C ALA A 439 8.92 1.43 -9.24
N HIS A 440 8.26 1.42 -8.09
CA HIS A 440 8.87 1.68 -6.79
C HIS A 440 9.86 0.59 -6.34
N HIS A 441 9.53 -0.67 -6.64
CA HIS A 441 10.20 -1.85 -6.13
C HIS A 441 11.36 -2.34 -7.00
N LYS A 442 11.33 -2.02 -8.30
CA LYS A 442 12.49 -2.13 -9.19
C LYS A 442 13.16 -3.52 -9.21
N VAL A 443 12.40 -4.60 -9.03
CA VAL A 443 12.96 -5.96 -8.87
C VAL A 443 13.85 -6.34 -10.05
N PHE A 444 13.42 -6.06 -11.28
CA PHE A 444 14.22 -6.30 -12.49
C PHE A 444 15.54 -5.53 -12.44
N GLU A 445 15.51 -4.21 -12.20
CA GLU A 445 16.71 -3.38 -12.14
C GLU A 445 17.63 -3.77 -10.97
N ILE A 446 17.09 -4.21 -9.84
CA ILE A 446 17.89 -4.74 -8.72
C ILE A 446 18.67 -5.96 -9.19
N LEU A 447 18.00 -6.94 -9.80
CA LEU A 447 18.62 -8.19 -10.23
C LEU A 447 19.67 -8.00 -11.33
N GLU A 448 19.45 -7.07 -12.25
CA GLU A 448 20.41 -6.73 -13.31
C GLU A 448 21.55 -5.83 -12.81
N GLY A 449 21.28 -4.99 -11.81
CA GLY A 449 22.24 -4.04 -11.26
C GLY A 449 23.28 -4.68 -10.36
N ILE A 450 22.98 -5.81 -9.72
CA ILE A 450 23.89 -6.47 -8.80
C ILE A 450 24.92 -7.39 -9.49
N ARG A 451 26.13 -7.49 -8.91
CA ARG A 451 27.18 -8.42 -9.35
C ARG A 451 27.73 -9.17 -8.16
N LYS A 452 28.07 -10.45 -8.38
CA LYS A 452 28.78 -11.24 -7.36
C LYS A 452 30.14 -10.60 -7.09
N VAL A 453 30.46 -10.40 -5.81
CA VAL A 453 31.78 -9.92 -5.39
C VAL A 453 32.81 -10.98 -5.77
N LYS A 454 33.90 -10.56 -6.44
CA LYS A 454 34.95 -11.47 -6.92
C LYS A 454 35.78 -12.00 -5.74
N ASN A 455 36.20 -13.26 -5.83
CA ASN A 455 37.08 -13.97 -4.87
C ASN A 455 36.46 -14.33 -3.51
N ASP A 456 35.15 -14.13 -3.32
CA ASP A 456 34.46 -14.57 -2.11
C ASP A 456 33.69 -15.87 -2.34
N ALA A 457 33.90 -16.84 -1.45
CA ALA A 457 33.08 -18.05 -1.42
C ALA A 457 31.67 -17.67 -0.96
N ALA A 458 30.66 -18.11 -1.71
CA ALA A 458 29.27 -17.93 -1.28
C ALA A 458 29.04 -18.70 0.03
N CYS A 459 28.31 -18.10 0.96
CA CYS A 459 27.77 -18.82 2.11
C CYS A 459 26.91 -20.00 1.65
N ILE A 460 26.86 -21.04 2.49
CA ILE A 460 25.88 -22.10 2.38
C ILE A 460 24.63 -21.64 3.11
N TYR A 461 23.51 -21.53 2.38
CA TYR A 461 22.25 -21.01 2.87
C TYR A 461 21.20 -22.12 2.98
N ASN A 462 20.58 -22.25 4.15
CA ASN A 462 19.57 -23.28 4.37
C ASN A 462 18.34 -23.02 3.50
N SER A 463 17.97 -21.75 3.30
CA SER A 463 16.87 -21.36 2.43
C SER A 463 17.03 -21.82 0.98
N GLN A 464 18.27 -22.01 0.51
CA GLN A 464 18.56 -22.48 -0.85
C GLN A 464 18.76 -23.99 -0.94
N LEU A 465 19.24 -24.62 0.13
CA LEU A 465 19.48 -26.06 0.17
C LEU A 465 18.21 -26.87 0.42
N ASP A 466 17.29 -26.35 1.23
CA ASP A 466 16.05 -27.04 1.56
C ASP A 466 14.95 -26.73 0.53
N ALA A 467 14.87 -27.56 -0.50
CA ALA A 467 13.85 -27.45 -1.54
C ALA A 467 12.42 -27.66 -1.00
N THR A 468 12.26 -28.35 0.13
CA THR A 468 10.96 -28.79 0.67
C THR A 468 9.99 -27.63 0.86
N ARG A 469 10.46 -26.48 1.36
CA ARG A 469 9.61 -25.31 1.59
C ARG A 469 9.12 -24.71 0.28
N TYR A 470 10.03 -24.53 -0.67
CA TYR A 470 9.66 -23.99 -1.97
C TYR A 470 8.73 -24.96 -2.72
N GLU A 471 8.97 -26.27 -2.64
CA GLU A 471 8.06 -27.28 -3.19
C GLU A 471 6.67 -27.21 -2.55
N ARG A 472 6.56 -27.00 -1.24
CA ARG A 472 5.27 -26.77 -0.56
C ARG A 472 4.59 -25.50 -1.05
N LEU A 473 5.33 -24.40 -1.27
CA LEU A 473 4.78 -23.20 -1.91
C LEU A 473 4.24 -23.51 -3.31
N LEU A 474 4.96 -24.27 -4.13
CA LEU A 474 4.50 -24.66 -5.46
C LEU A 474 3.21 -25.50 -5.40
N GLN A 475 3.08 -26.39 -4.41
CA GLN A 475 1.87 -27.16 -4.17
C GLN A 475 0.70 -26.27 -3.74
N ALA A 476 0.93 -25.36 -2.79
CA ALA A 476 -0.08 -24.40 -2.33
C ALA A 476 -0.59 -23.49 -3.47
N LEU A 477 0.27 -23.16 -4.44
CA LEU A 477 -0.08 -22.35 -5.61
C LEU A 477 -0.73 -23.15 -6.75
N GLN A 478 -0.71 -24.48 -6.73
CA GLN A 478 -1.24 -25.32 -7.81
C GLN A 478 -2.71 -25.01 -8.15
N PRO A 479 -3.63 -24.78 -7.18
CA PRO A 479 -5.04 -24.50 -7.48
C PRO A 479 -5.28 -23.24 -8.31
N TYR A 480 -4.36 -22.28 -8.26
CA TYR A 480 -4.45 -21.00 -8.97
C TYR A 480 -3.92 -21.07 -10.41
N GLY A 481 -3.39 -22.22 -10.84
CA GLY A 481 -2.91 -22.44 -12.21
C GLY A 481 -1.53 -21.83 -12.50
N THR A 482 -1.14 -21.87 -13.78
CA THR A 482 0.12 -21.31 -14.29
C THR A 482 -0.03 -20.95 -15.78
N LEU A 483 0.62 -19.88 -16.21
CA LEU A 483 0.78 -19.48 -17.61
C LEU A 483 2.10 -20.01 -18.21
N GLY A 484 2.94 -20.67 -17.41
CA GLY A 484 4.23 -21.21 -17.83
C GLY A 484 5.16 -20.15 -18.38
N ASP A 485 5.65 -20.34 -19.62
CA ASP A 485 6.57 -19.38 -20.25
C ASP A 485 5.94 -18.02 -20.58
N GLN A 486 4.60 -17.97 -20.65
CA GLN A 486 3.86 -16.75 -20.92
C GLN A 486 3.61 -15.92 -19.64
N GLY A 487 3.86 -16.48 -18.46
CA GLY A 487 3.68 -15.81 -17.17
C GLY A 487 4.70 -14.70 -16.88
N PRO A 488 4.48 -13.91 -15.82
CA PRO A 488 5.43 -12.91 -15.36
C PRO A 488 6.73 -13.54 -14.87
N ARG A 489 7.83 -12.78 -14.94
CA ARG A 489 9.13 -13.17 -14.38
C ARG A 489 9.87 -11.93 -13.90
N VAL A 490 10.61 -12.04 -12.81
CA VAL A 490 11.52 -11.01 -12.26
C VAL A 490 12.63 -10.61 -13.23
N SER A 491 12.92 -11.46 -14.21
CA SER A 491 13.89 -11.21 -15.28
C SER A 491 13.29 -10.57 -16.54
N LYS A 492 11.97 -10.41 -16.62
CA LYS A 492 11.33 -9.69 -17.73
C LYS A 492 11.35 -8.20 -17.42
N ARG A 493 11.49 -7.37 -18.47
CA ARG A 493 11.40 -5.93 -18.29
C ARG A 493 9.95 -5.54 -18.01
N ARG A 494 9.77 -4.49 -17.24
CA ARG A 494 8.45 -3.95 -16.90
C ARG A 494 7.59 -3.66 -18.14
N VAL A 495 8.16 -3.00 -19.15
CA VAL A 495 7.45 -2.71 -20.43
C VAL A 495 6.90 -3.95 -21.14
N GLU A 496 7.53 -5.11 -20.97
CA GLU A 496 7.09 -6.37 -21.57
C GLU A 496 5.90 -6.94 -20.77
N MET A 497 5.98 -6.87 -19.44
CA MET A 497 4.92 -7.36 -18.55
C MET A 497 3.69 -6.46 -18.55
N ASP A 498 3.84 -5.14 -18.70
CA ASP A 498 2.72 -4.18 -18.75
C ASP A 498 1.68 -4.55 -19.80
N LYS A 499 2.12 -4.95 -20.98
CA LYS A 499 1.22 -5.32 -22.08
C LYS A 499 0.53 -6.64 -21.82
N LEU A 500 1.26 -7.60 -21.26
CA LEU A 500 0.75 -8.94 -20.98
C LEU A 500 -0.28 -8.92 -19.84
N TYR A 501 0.02 -8.24 -18.73
CA TYR A 501 -0.89 -8.18 -17.59
C TYR A 501 -2.24 -7.58 -17.96
N ASN A 502 -2.27 -6.54 -18.80
CA ASN A 502 -3.53 -5.96 -19.27
C ASN A 502 -4.42 -6.96 -20.03
N VAL A 503 -3.82 -7.96 -20.68
CA VAL A 503 -4.57 -9.03 -21.35
C VAL A 503 -5.03 -10.05 -20.31
N TYR A 504 -4.12 -10.53 -19.47
CA TYR A 504 -4.40 -11.63 -18.54
C TYR A 504 -5.28 -11.25 -17.35
N ARG A 505 -5.30 -9.98 -16.93
CA ARG A 505 -6.14 -9.49 -15.82
C ARG A 505 -7.64 -9.46 -16.12
N LYS A 506 -8.03 -9.62 -17.39
CA LYS A 506 -9.43 -9.51 -17.84
C LYS A 506 -10.25 -10.77 -17.57
N GLU A 507 -9.60 -11.92 -17.51
CA GLU A 507 -10.25 -13.20 -17.30
C GLU A 507 -9.77 -13.81 -15.97
N PRO A 508 -10.67 -14.20 -15.06
CA PRO A 508 -10.31 -14.65 -13.72
C PRO A 508 -9.28 -15.79 -13.71
N THR A 509 -9.43 -16.79 -14.58
CA THR A 509 -8.53 -17.95 -14.62
C THR A 509 -7.09 -17.58 -15.03
N SER A 510 -6.92 -16.74 -16.05
CA SER A 510 -5.59 -16.30 -16.46
C SER A 510 -4.99 -15.28 -15.51
N HIS A 511 -5.83 -14.48 -14.85
CA HIS A 511 -5.39 -13.54 -13.83
C HIS A 511 -4.81 -14.25 -12.61
N LEU A 512 -5.53 -15.25 -12.08
CA LEU A 512 -5.03 -16.07 -10.96
C LEU A 512 -3.74 -16.81 -11.32
N ALA A 513 -3.66 -17.36 -12.54
CA ALA A 513 -2.45 -18.02 -13.02
C ALA A 513 -1.26 -17.05 -13.14
N TRP A 514 -1.51 -15.81 -13.57
CA TRP A 514 -0.51 -14.74 -13.60
C TRP A 514 -0.01 -14.40 -12.19
N LEU A 515 -0.92 -14.18 -11.24
CA LEU A 515 -0.58 -13.86 -9.86
C LEU A 515 0.24 -14.99 -9.21
N ALA A 516 -0.19 -16.24 -9.40
CA ALA A 516 0.52 -17.40 -8.89
C ALA A 516 1.93 -17.52 -9.48
N ASP A 517 2.10 -17.28 -10.79
CA ASP A 517 3.42 -17.27 -11.42
C ASP A 517 4.31 -16.12 -10.90
N ALA A 518 3.75 -14.94 -10.63
CA ALA A 518 4.48 -13.83 -10.01
C ALA A 518 5.02 -14.22 -8.63
N THR A 519 4.19 -14.89 -7.82
CA THR A 519 4.58 -15.42 -6.50
C THR A 519 5.65 -16.50 -6.61
N ARG A 520 5.49 -17.47 -7.54
CA ARG A 520 6.49 -18.55 -7.76
C ARG A 520 7.87 -17.97 -8.07
N ASP A 521 7.91 -16.98 -8.95
CA ASP A 521 9.16 -16.44 -9.48
C ASP A 521 9.83 -15.50 -8.47
N LEU A 522 9.08 -14.60 -7.83
CA LEU A 522 9.61 -13.69 -6.81
C LEU A 522 10.13 -14.44 -5.57
N LEU A 523 9.33 -15.38 -5.06
CA LEU A 523 9.63 -16.07 -3.80
C LEU A 523 10.56 -17.28 -3.99
N GLN A 524 11.11 -17.48 -5.17
CA GLN A 524 12.19 -18.45 -5.33
C GLN A 524 13.35 -18.07 -4.41
N PRO A 525 13.88 -18.98 -3.55
CA PRO A 525 14.90 -18.62 -2.56
C PRO A 525 16.15 -17.98 -3.17
N ASN A 526 16.52 -18.39 -4.38
CA ASN A 526 17.64 -17.80 -5.13
C ASN A 526 17.39 -16.35 -5.55
N VAL A 527 16.15 -15.99 -5.87
CA VAL A 527 15.75 -14.63 -6.22
C VAL A 527 15.76 -13.75 -4.97
N LEU A 528 15.07 -14.17 -3.91
CA LEU A 528 15.07 -13.46 -2.62
C LEU A 528 16.49 -13.24 -2.09
N ARG A 529 17.34 -14.28 -2.17
CA ARG A 529 18.73 -14.19 -1.74
C ARG A 529 19.50 -13.13 -2.52
N LYS A 530 19.37 -13.10 -3.84
CA LYS A 530 20.03 -12.09 -4.70
C LYS A 530 19.61 -10.66 -4.36
N ILE A 531 18.32 -10.45 -4.09
CA ILE A 531 17.77 -9.12 -3.75
C ILE A 531 18.44 -8.58 -2.47
N ILE A 532 18.47 -9.38 -1.40
CA ILE A 532 18.86 -8.91 -0.06
C ILE A 532 20.32 -9.17 0.33
N ASP A 533 21.08 -9.97 -0.44
CA ASP A 533 22.49 -10.27 -0.16
C ASP A 533 23.44 -9.16 -0.56
N VAL A 534 23.50 -8.15 0.29
CA VAL A 534 24.48 -7.06 0.17
C VAL A 534 25.91 -7.46 0.54
N VAL A 535 26.12 -8.65 1.09
CA VAL A 535 27.46 -9.13 1.47
C VAL A 535 28.14 -9.72 0.25
N HIS A 536 27.47 -10.63 -0.48
CA HIS A 536 28.05 -11.32 -1.62
C HIS A 536 27.69 -10.70 -2.97
N TYR A 537 26.79 -9.72 -3.01
CA TYR A 537 26.44 -8.99 -4.22
C TYR A 537 26.63 -7.49 -4.04
N GLU A 538 27.57 -6.93 -4.79
CA GLU A 538 27.80 -5.49 -4.89
C GLU A 538 26.93 -4.86 -5.97
N TRP A 539 26.72 -3.55 -5.86
CA TRP A 539 25.96 -2.79 -6.86
C TRP A 539 26.86 -2.36 -8.02
N SER A 540 26.40 -2.59 -9.26
CA SER A 540 27.04 -2.17 -10.51
C SER A 540 26.08 -1.47 -11.48
N GLY A 541 24.82 -1.31 -11.08
CA GLY A 541 23.77 -0.74 -11.92
C GLY A 541 23.77 0.79 -11.94
N ASP A 542 22.86 1.34 -12.75
CA ASP A 542 22.59 2.77 -12.78
C ASP A 542 21.82 3.18 -11.52
N LEU A 543 22.28 4.25 -10.87
CA LEU A 543 21.60 4.81 -9.70
C LEU A 543 20.43 5.71 -10.08
N GLY A 544 20.28 6.04 -11.37
CA GLY A 544 19.32 7.03 -11.84
C GLY A 544 19.72 8.44 -11.41
N ALA A 545 18.76 9.34 -11.34
CA ALA A 545 19.01 10.69 -10.83
C ALA A 545 18.96 10.65 -9.29
N VAL A 546 20.10 10.42 -8.67
CA VAL A 546 20.24 10.06 -7.24
C VAL A 546 19.81 11.18 -6.27
N ASP A 547 19.57 12.39 -6.76
CA ASP A 547 19.11 13.52 -5.97
C ASP A 547 17.61 13.39 -5.65
N TYR A 548 17.31 12.54 -4.67
CA TYR A 548 15.98 12.43 -4.08
C TYR A 548 16.02 12.99 -2.64
N CYS A 549 15.55 14.24 -2.56
CA CYS A 549 15.35 15.16 -1.43
C CYS A 549 16.61 15.85 -0.82
N PRO A 550 16.59 17.18 -0.61
CA PRO A 550 17.59 17.93 0.19
C PRO A 550 17.79 17.43 1.62
#